data_AF-A0A6L5WHA5-F1
#
_entry.id   AF-A0A6L5WHA5-F1
#
_cell.length_a   1.000
_cell.length_b   1.000
_cell.length_c   1.000
_cell.angle_alpha   90.00
_cell.angle_beta   90.00
_cell.angle_gamma   90.00
#
_symmetry.space_group_name_H-M   'P 1'
#
loop_
_entity.id
_entity.type
_entity.pdbx_description
1 polymer ?
#
loop_
_entity_poly.entity_id
_entity_poly.type
_entity_poly.pdbx_seq_one_letter_code
_entity_poly.pdbx_strand_id
1 'polypeptide(L)' 'MATLMEKDILLEFSTSMVPDTLIYEEKFGKSEEMEKIRKEAELLWQEIIDEDYKNIDYEVTMQKIDNLHIRVKNGFRR' A
#
# COMPACT_ATOMS: atom_id res chain seq x y z
N MET A 1 9.01 -13.28 -10.98
CA MET A 1 8.73 -12.49 -12.19
C MET A 1 7.22 -12.39 -12.31
N ALA A 2 6.70 -11.17 -12.23
CA ALA A 2 5.28 -10.89 -12.41
C ALA A 2 4.90 -10.86 -13.89
N THR A 3 3.61 -10.98 -14.18
CA THR A 3 3.02 -10.67 -15.48
C THR A 3 2.64 -9.19 -15.57
N LEU A 4 2.36 -8.70 -16.78
CA LEU A 4 1.88 -7.32 -16.97
C LEU A 4 0.56 -7.09 -16.22
N MET A 5 -0.35 -8.07 -16.25
CA MET A 5 -1.62 -8.01 -15.51
C MET A 5 -1.40 -7.98 -13.99
N GLU A 6 -0.44 -8.77 -13.49
CA GLU A 6 -0.07 -8.75 -12.07
C GLU A 6 0.54 -7.40 -11.66
N LYS A 7 1.34 -6.76 -12.51
CA LYS A 7 1.83 -5.40 -12.27
C LYS A 7 0.68 -4.39 -12.18
N ASP A 8 -0.32 -4.48 -13.07
CA ASP A 8 -1.50 -3.61 -13.03
C ASP A 8 -2.29 -3.78 -11.72
N ILE A 9 -2.47 -5.03 -11.28
CA ILE A 9 -3.08 -5.37 -9.98
C ILE A 9 -2.28 -4.72 -8.85
N LEU A 10 -0.96 -4.92 -8.79
CA LEU A 10 -0.12 -4.36 -7.73
C LEU A 10 -0.21 -2.82 -7.67
N LEU A 11 -0.27 -2.15 -8.83
CA LEU A 11 -0.45 -0.70 -8.90
C LEU A 11 -1.78 -0.26 -8.30
N GLU A 12 -2.87 -0.93 -8.63
CA GLU A 12 -4.20 -0.63 -8.08
C GLU A 12 -4.23 -0.79 -6.55
N PHE A 13 -3.69 -1.91 -6.05
CA PHE A 13 -3.73 -2.22 -4.61
C PHE A 13 -2.70 -1.44 -3.78
N SER A 14 -1.58 -1.01 -4.36
CA SER A 14 -0.51 -0.33 -3.61
C SER A 14 -0.92 1.01 -2.99
N THR A 15 -2.01 1.63 -3.47
CA THR A 15 -2.50 2.92 -2.95
C THR A 15 -3.95 2.87 -2.47
N SER A 16 -4.63 1.72 -2.57
CA SER A 16 -6.05 1.57 -2.23
C SER A 16 -6.36 1.82 -0.75
N MET A 17 -5.37 1.72 0.13
CA MET A 17 -5.51 2.00 1.57
C MET A 17 -5.32 3.48 1.94
N VAL A 18 -4.86 4.34 1.02
CA VAL A 18 -4.67 5.78 1.30
C VAL A 18 -5.97 6.45 1.74
N PRO A 19 -7.14 6.24 1.09
CA PRO A 19 -8.41 6.78 1.56
C PRO A 19 -8.75 6.35 3.00
N ASP A 20 -8.50 5.10 3.36
CA ASP A 20 -8.77 4.58 4.71
C ASP A 20 -7.91 5.31 5.77
N THR A 21 -6.67 5.65 5.44
CA THR A 21 -5.81 6.45 6.35
C THR A 21 -6.35 7.85 6.58
N LEU A 22 -6.97 8.48 5.57
CA LEU A 22 -7.55 9.81 5.68
C LEU A 22 -8.83 9.77 6.52
N ILE A 23 -9.69 8.78 6.28
CA ILE A 23 -10.91 8.55 7.08
C ILE A 23 -10.55 8.31 8.56
N TYR A 24 -9.45 7.59 8.83
CA TYR A 24 -8.95 7.43 10.19
C TYR A 24 -8.61 8.79 10.82
N GLU A 25 -7.84 9.61 10.12
CA GLU A 25 -7.40 10.91 10.65
C GLU A 25 -8.54 11.90 10.85
N GLU A 26 -9.57 11.83 10.01
CA GLU A 26 -10.80 12.63 10.20
C GLU A 26 -11.56 12.22 11.47
N LYS A 27 -11.57 10.92 11.80
CA LYS A 27 -12.32 10.38 12.95
C LYS A 27 -11.57 10.46 14.27
N PHE A 28 -10.26 10.20 14.25
CA PHE A 28 -9.44 10.04 15.45
C PHE A 28 -8.35 11.11 15.59
N GLY A 29 -8.22 11.99 14.59
CA GLY A 29 -7.16 12.98 14.51
C GLY A 29 -5.91 12.46 13.79
N LYS A 30 -4.99 13.38 13.50
CA LYS A 30 -3.72 13.06 12.81
C LYS A 30 -2.95 11.97 13.55
N SER A 31 -2.40 11.03 12.78
CA SER A 31 -1.63 9.91 13.31
C SER A 31 -0.34 9.75 12.54
N GLU A 32 0.79 9.78 13.25
CA GLU A 32 2.11 9.54 12.65
C GLU A 32 2.18 8.17 11.97
N GLU A 33 1.46 7.17 12.51
CA GLU A 33 1.41 5.83 11.90
C GLU A 33 0.66 5.85 10.57
N MET A 34 -0.45 6.60 10.46
CA MET A 34 -1.19 6.72 9.20
C MET A 34 -0.39 7.48 8.14
N GLU A 35 0.30 8.55 8.54
CA GLU A 35 1.22 9.26 7.65
C GLU A 35 2.36 8.36 7.16
N LYS A 36 2.93 7.56 8.05
CA LYS A 36 3.97 6.60 7.71
C LYS A 36 3.47 5.54 6.72
N ILE A 37 2.28 4.98 6.95
CA ILE A 37 1.66 4.02 6.04
C ILE A 37 1.46 4.63 4.66
N ARG A 38 0.97 5.88 4.56
CA ARG A 38 0.82 6.57 3.26
C ARG A 38 2.16 6.73 2.54
N LYS A 39 3.22 7.12 3.25
CA LYS A 39 4.56 7.24 2.66
C LYS A 39 5.10 5.90 2.17
N GLU A 40 4.92 4.83 2.95
CA GLU A 40 5.31 3.47 2.54
C GLU A 40 4.50 3.00 1.31
N ALA A 41 3.20 3.32 1.25
CA ALA A 41 2.33 3.03 0.11
C ALA A 41 2.81 3.74 -1.17
N GLU A 42 3.10 5.04 -1.06
CA GLU A 42 3.56 5.87 -2.17
C GLU A 42 4.92 5.40 -2.70
N LEU A 43 5.86 5.07 -1.81
CA LEU A 43 7.15 4.50 -2.19
C LEU A 43 6.99 3.17 -2.91
N LEU A 44 6.12 2.28 -2.41
CA LEU A 44 5.86 1.00 -3.05
C LEU A 44 5.23 1.17 -4.43
N TRP A 45 4.31 2.12 -4.59
CA TRP A 45 3.72 2.45 -5.88
C TRP A 45 4.76 2.97 -6.88
N GLN A 46 5.68 3.83 -6.43
CA GLN A 46 6.81 4.30 -7.26
C GLN A 46 7.73 3.13 -7.67
N GLU A 47 8.09 2.25 -6.73
CA GLU A 47 8.87 1.04 -7.01
C GLU A 47 8.20 0.19 -8.10
N ILE A 48 6.89 -0.05 -8.01
CA ILE A 48 6.15 -0.86 -8.98
C ILE A 48 6.10 -0.17 -10.35
N ILE A 49 5.94 1.16 -10.40
CA ILE A 49 5.90 1.91 -11.67
C ILE A 49 7.23 1.83 -12.39
N ASP A 50 8.31 2.16 -11.70
CA ASP A 50 9.64 2.34 -12.29
C ASP A 50 10.29 1.01 -12.68
N GLU A 51 9.97 -0.07 -11.95
CA GLU A 51 10.53 -1.40 -12.20
C GLU A 51 9.84 -2.10 -13.37
N ASP A 52 10.59 -2.81 -14.23
CA ASP A 52 9.99 -3.66 -15.26
C ASP A 52 9.22 -4.79 -14.56
N TYR A 53 8.00 -5.10 -15.03
CA TYR A 53 7.16 -6.17 -14.49
C TYR A 53 7.92 -7.51 -14.38
N LYS A 54 8.92 -7.71 -15.25
CA LYS A 54 9.76 -8.91 -15.24
C LYS A 54 10.58 -9.07 -13.94
N ASN A 55 10.99 -7.95 -13.35
CA ASN A 55 11.83 -7.92 -12.15
C ASN A 55 11.01 -7.91 -10.86
N ILE A 56 9.70 -7.66 -10.95
CA ILE A 56 8.81 -7.65 -9.80
C ILE A 56 8.53 -9.09 -9.36
N ASP A 57 8.63 -9.32 -8.05
CA ASP A 57 8.11 -10.52 -7.39
C ASP A 57 6.69 -10.22 -6.90
N TYR A 58 5.70 -10.80 -7.57
CA TYR A 58 4.30 -10.53 -7.30
C TYR A 58 3.90 -10.90 -5.87
N GLU A 59 4.29 -12.09 -5.39
CA GLU A 59 3.88 -12.57 -4.08
C GLU A 59 4.48 -11.71 -2.96
N VAL A 60 5.77 -11.37 -3.08
CA VAL A 60 6.45 -10.52 -2.10
C VAL A 60 5.87 -9.11 -2.10
N THR A 61 5.59 -8.55 -3.28
CA THR A 61 5.03 -7.19 -3.39
C THR A 61 3.60 -7.16 -2.86
N MET A 62 2.78 -8.16 -3.18
CA MET A 62 1.43 -8.28 -2.66
C MET A 62 1.42 -8.43 -1.13
N GLN A 63 2.34 -9.22 -0.57
CA GLN A 63 2.49 -9.32 0.90
C GLN A 63 2.82 -7.97 1.55
N LYS A 64 3.68 -7.14 0.93
CA LYS A 64 3.94 -5.78 1.42
C LYS A 64 2.67 -4.94 1.43
N ILE A 65 1.87 -5.01 0.36
CA ILE A 65 0.58 -4.29 0.26
C ILE A 65 -0.41 -4.76 1.33
N ASP A 66 -0.54 -6.08 1.52
CA ASP A 66 -1.42 -6.66 2.53
C ASP A 66 -1.01 -6.26 3.95
N ASN A 67 0.28 -6.22 4.24
CA ASN A 67 0.80 -5.76 5.53
C ASN A 67 0.42 -4.31 5.81
N LEU A 68 0.45 -3.43 4.80
CA LEU A 68 -0.01 -2.05 4.94
C LEU A 68 -1.51 -1.99 5.23
N HIS A 69 -2.33 -2.76 4.52
CA HIS A 69 -3.78 -2.85 4.78
C HIS A 69 -4.10 -3.36 6.19
N ILE A 70 -3.37 -4.35 6.68
CA ILE A 70 -3.50 -4.88 8.04
C ILE A 70 -3.18 -3.79 9.07
N ARG A 71 -2.10 -3.02 8.86
CA ARG A 71 -1.72 -1.92 9.76
C ARG A 71 -2.78 -0.83 9.82
N VAL A 72 -3.38 -0.44 8.69
CA VAL A 72 -4.50 0.51 8.66
C VAL A 72 -5.68 -0.03 9.47
N LYS A 73 -6.09 -1.28 9.22
CA LYS A 73 -7.21 -1.93 9.94
C LYS A 73 -6.95 -2.03 11.45
N ASN A 74 -5.71 -2.29 11.85
CA ASN A 74 -5.33 -2.34 13.27
C ASN A 74 -5.38 -0.95 13.92
N GLY A 75 -5.11 0.12 13.16
CA GLY A 75 -5.31 1.50 13.62
C GLY A 75 -6.76 1.75 14.05
N PHE A 76 -7.74 1.30 13.24
CA PHE A 76 -9.18 1.42 13.55
C PHE A 76 -9.68 0.59 14.73
N ARG A 77 -8.89 -0.38 15.22
CA ARG A 77 -9.26 -1.24 16.36
C ARG A 77 -8.77 -0.72 17.71
N ARG A 78 -7.98 0.36 17.73
CA ARG A 78 -7.58 1.06 18.96
C ARG A 78 -8.68 2.02 19.41
#